data_AF-A0A0R2VFY3-F1
#
_entry.id   AF-A0A0R2VFY3-F1
#
_cell.length_a   1.000
_cell.length_b   1.000
_cell.length_c   1.000
_cell.angle_alpha   90.00
_cell.angle_beta   90.00
_cell.angle_gamma   90.00
#
_symmetry.space_group_name_H-M   'P 1'
#
loop_
_entity.id
_entity.type
_entity.pdbx_description
1 polymer ?
#
loop_
_entity_poly.entity_id
_entity_poly.type
_entity_poly.pdbx_seq_one_letter_code
_entity_poly.pdbx_strand_id
1 'polypeptide(L)'
;MRLYAAVLMLLGFSISTLAQPQIELEPIASGFVSPLHITHPGDERLFVLERQGRVRIIDEAGDVLATPFLDIDDQIESGYQERGLLGMAFHPDYASNGYFYVSYTDNSGNSVISRFSVSADANLADPDSELIIYTATQPYSNHNGGCILFGPDGYLYISLGDGGSGGDPGDRAQNPENKLGKIHRVDVDGAEPYAIPADNPFAGAVDTLETIWSLGLRNAWRFSFDQLTGDMWIADVGQNLYEELNFEAAGDGGHNYGWRCYEGSYTFNPSGCEGEEFYTFPVYEYNHSFSTGGFSVTGGIRYRGAEFPGMYGYYLMADYVSGNWWWVRSNLAGEWEVEFLDEIEDDIAGFGEDVHGELYCADLSSGIIYKIKDACGDFAASAIVDSFYCDASPGAIDLVVVAGTAPYSFEWSDGSTTEDISGLPVGVYAVNVFDNAGCERFVEVEIAAGTLPVPTILYDGGAGTLSVETGVMWQWYLSGLPIDGATGQTLDPGGQGGDYQVEVVLDNGCTVLSDEYTLEGTSIEEGTLNVIGLYPNPATSFLQVRWSNSGEQLDWKVQDLTGSLLMSGQASG
;
A
#
# COMPACT_ATOMS: atom_id res chain seq x y z
N MET A 1 32.86 -50.79 46.61
CA MET A 1 32.39 -49.40 46.50
C MET A 1 32.32 -49.07 45.02
N ARG A 2 31.14 -49.17 44.40
CA ARG A 2 30.93 -48.82 42.98
C ARG A 2 29.99 -47.62 42.96
N LEU A 3 30.51 -46.46 42.53
CA LEU A 3 29.72 -45.27 42.27
C LEU A 3 28.93 -45.48 40.97
N TYR A 4 27.63 -45.20 41.01
CA TYR A 4 26.82 -44.97 39.82
C TYR A 4 26.93 -43.49 39.44
N ALA A 5 27.39 -43.21 38.23
CA ALA A 5 27.22 -41.91 37.60
C ALA A 5 26.00 -42.02 36.67
N ALA A 6 24.93 -41.29 37.00
CA ALA A 6 23.80 -41.09 36.10
C ALA A 6 24.21 -40.04 35.06
N VAL A 7 24.26 -40.43 33.80
CA VAL A 7 24.39 -39.51 32.67
C VAL A 7 22.97 -39.07 32.33
N LEU A 8 22.63 -37.81 32.65
CA LEU A 8 21.46 -37.14 32.09
C LEU A 8 21.81 -36.80 30.63
N MET A 9 21.22 -37.52 29.67
CA MET A 9 21.14 -37.05 28.28
C MET A 9 20.01 -36.02 28.23
N LEU A 10 20.38 -34.74 28.18
CA LEU A 10 19.49 -33.70 27.65
C LEU A 10 19.45 -33.89 26.13
N LEU A 11 18.38 -34.51 25.63
CA LEU A 11 17.98 -34.41 24.23
C LEU A 11 17.49 -32.97 24.03
N GLY A 12 18.38 -32.08 23.60
CA GLY A 12 17.96 -30.80 23.03
C GLY A 12 17.31 -31.11 21.68
N PHE A 13 15.98 -31.10 21.62
CA PHE A 13 15.29 -30.87 20.36
C PHE A 13 15.55 -29.39 20.02
N SER A 14 16.49 -29.14 19.10
CA SER A 14 16.52 -27.88 18.39
C SER A 14 15.28 -27.87 17.49
N ILE A 15 14.18 -27.28 17.96
CA ILE A 15 13.10 -26.87 17.06
C ILE A 15 13.76 -25.83 16.16
N SER A 16 13.88 -26.15 14.87
CA SER A 16 14.34 -25.17 13.89
C SER A 16 13.18 -24.21 13.70
N THR A 17 13.34 -22.98 14.19
CA THR A 17 12.40 -21.88 14.02
C THR A 17 12.44 -21.47 12.55
N LEU A 18 11.33 -21.64 11.84
CA LEU A 18 11.21 -21.31 10.42
C LEU A 18 10.71 -19.87 10.30
N ALA A 19 11.28 -19.07 9.40
CA ALA A 19 10.90 -17.67 9.22
C ALA A 19 9.51 -17.53 8.58
N GLN A 20 8.62 -16.68 9.11
CA GLN A 20 7.19 -16.70 8.75
C GLN A 20 6.78 -15.46 7.95
N PRO A 21 5.82 -15.58 7.02
CA PRO A 21 5.00 -16.76 6.71
C PRO A 21 5.78 -17.91 6.05
N GLN A 22 5.35 -19.16 6.27
CA GLN A 22 5.94 -20.33 5.63
C GLN A 22 5.21 -20.64 4.34
N ILE A 23 5.84 -20.36 3.22
CA ILE A 23 5.18 -20.44 1.92
C ILE A 23 5.08 -21.89 1.43
N GLU A 24 3.86 -22.29 1.05
CA GLU A 24 3.56 -23.56 0.38
C GLU A 24 2.75 -23.28 -0.90
N LEU A 25 2.98 -24.07 -1.96
CA LEU A 25 2.25 -23.96 -3.22
C LEU A 25 1.28 -25.13 -3.39
N GLU A 26 -0.02 -24.83 -3.51
CA GLU A 26 -1.05 -25.82 -3.83
C GLU A 26 -1.44 -25.73 -5.31
N PRO A 27 -1.28 -26.80 -6.11
CA PRO A 27 -1.74 -26.79 -7.50
C PRO A 27 -3.28 -26.75 -7.56
N ILE A 28 -3.84 -25.69 -8.13
CA ILE A 28 -5.31 -25.53 -8.26
C ILE A 28 -5.82 -25.82 -9.67
N ALA A 29 -4.99 -25.61 -10.70
CA ALA A 29 -5.37 -25.82 -12.09
C ALA A 29 -4.14 -26.16 -12.93
N SER A 30 -4.35 -26.83 -14.06
CA SER A 30 -3.26 -27.25 -14.96
C SER A 30 -3.72 -27.27 -16.42
N GLY A 31 -2.76 -27.47 -17.32
CA GLY A 31 -3.01 -27.56 -18.76
C GLY A 31 -3.02 -26.20 -19.46
N PHE A 32 -2.41 -25.18 -18.84
CA PHE A 32 -2.08 -23.93 -19.49
C PHE A 32 -0.81 -24.08 -20.33
N VAL A 33 -0.67 -23.23 -21.35
CA VAL A 33 0.53 -23.19 -22.19
C VAL A 33 1.25 -21.87 -21.95
N SER A 34 2.41 -21.93 -21.31
CA SER A 34 3.21 -20.74 -20.98
C SER A 34 2.37 -19.63 -20.30
N PRO A 35 1.73 -19.91 -19.14
CA PRO A 35 0.98 -18.89 -18.41
C PRO A 35 1.92 -17.81 -17.85
N LEU A 36 1.48 -16.55 -17.85
CA LEU A 36 2.32 -15.40 -17.47
C LEU A 36 1.70 -14.45 -16.45
N HIS A 37 0.37 -14.43 -16.33
CA HIS A 37 -0.33 -13.50 -15.45
C HIS A 37 -1.70 -14.06 -15.07
N ILE A 38 -2.16 -13.70 -13.87
CA ILE A 38 -3.44 -14.12 -13.30
C ILE A 38 -4.12 -12.84 -12.77
N THR A 39 -5.41 -12.69 -13.04
CA THR A 39 -6.20 -11.56 -12.54
C THR A 39 -7.68 -11.94 -12.42
N HIS A 40 -8.51 -11.06 -11.89
CA HIS A 40 -9.95 -11.25 -11.75
C HIS A 40 -10.71 -9.97 -12.14
N PRO A 41 -11.96 -10.06 -12.61
CA PRO A 41 -12.75 -8.92 -13.06
C PRO A 41 -13.58 -8.26 -11.95
N GLY A 42 -13.27 -8.56 -10.68
CA GLY A 42 -14.15 -8.25 -9.54
C GLY A 42 -15.20 -9.32 -9.22
N ASP A 43 -15.02 -10.55 -9.72
CA ASP A 43 -15.79 -11.74 -9.31
C ASP A 43 -14.86 -12.94 -9.05
N GLU A 44 -15.43 -14.10 -8.70
CA GLU A 44 -14.70 -15.31 -8.28
C GLU A 44 -13.88 -15.99 -9.41
N ARG A 45 -14.01 -15.54 -10.66
CA ARG A 45 -13.28 -16.15 -11.78
C ARG A 45 -11.85 -15.63 -11.84
N LEU A 46 -10.91 -16.53 -12.13
CA LEU A 46 -9.54 -16.17 -12.46
C LEU A 46 -9.32 -16.21 -13.97
N PHE A 47 -8.68 -15.17 -14.48
CA PHE A 47 -8.29 -15.02 -15.88
C PHE A 47 -6.78 -15.20 -15.98
N VAL A 48 -6.38 -16.26 -16.68
CA VAL A 48 -5.00 -16.68 -16.84
C VAL A 48 -4.56 -16.40 -18.26
N LEU A 49 -3.50 -15.60 -18.36
CA LEU A 49 -2.92 -15.17 -19.62
C LEU A 49 -1.90 -16.20 -20.11
N GLU A 50 -2.07 -16.71 -21.32
CA GLU A 50 -1.13 -17.60 -22.02
C GLU A 50 -0.34 -16.79 -23.06
N ARG A 51 0.99 -16.93 -23.05
CA ARG A 51 1.91 -16.12 -23.88
C ARG A 51 1.57 -16.14 -25.37
N GLN A 52 1.00 -17.23 -25.89
CA GLN A 52 0.63 -17.34 -27.30
C GLN A 52 -0.56 -16.45 -27.72
N GLY A 53 -1.20 -15.70 -26.81
CA GLY A 53 -2.31 -14.83 -27.19
C GLY A 53 -3.67 -15.28 -26.76
N ARG A 54 -3.74 -16.10 -25.71
CA ARG A 54 -5.00 -16.57 -25.16
C ARG A 54 -5.18 -16.09 -23.73
N VAL A 55 -6.41 -15.81 -23.37
CA VAL A 55 -6.83 -15.62 -21.99
C VAL A 55 -7.80 -16.75 -21.67
N ARG A 56 -7.52 -17.52 -20.62
CA ARG A 56 -8.32 -18.65 -20.18
C ARG A 56 -8.95 -18.38 -18.83
N ILE A 57 -10.09 -19.01 -18.55
CA ILE A 57 -10.83 -18.81 -17.31
C ILE A 57 -10.72 -20.07 -16.45
N ILE A 58 -10.39 -19.89 -15.17
CA ILE A 58 -10.74 -20.81 -14.10
C ILE A 58 -12.04 -20.27 -13.50
N ASP A 59 -13.11 -21.05 -13.56
CA ASP A 59 -14.42 -20.62 -13.07
C ASP A 59 -14.56 -20.74 -11.55
N GLU A 60 -15.71 -20.30 -11.02
CA GLU A 60 -16.02 -20.30 -9.58
C GLU A 60 -15.98 -21.72 -8.95
N ALA A 61 -16.10 -22.77 -9.76
CA ALA A 61 -16.00 -24.16 -9.31
C ALA A 61 -14.56 -24.70 -9.32
N GLY A 62 -13.60 -23.91 -9.83
CA GLY A 62 -12.21 -24.30 -10.04
C GLY A 62 -11.97 -25.03 -11.37
N ASP A 63 -12.96 -25.07 -12.27
CA ASP A 63 -12.82 -25.74 -13.56
C ASP A 63 -12.20 -24.79 -14.60
N VAL A 64 -11.21 -25.28 -15.36
CA VAL A 64 -10.65 -24.51 -16.47
C VAL A 64 -11.55 -24.62 -17.68
N LEU A 65 -12.12 -23.50 -18.12
CA LEU A 65 -13.01 -23.49 -19.27
C LEU A 65 -12.28 -23.88 -20.56
N ALA A 66 -13.00 -24.62 -21.41
CA ALA A 66 -12.45 -25.17 -22.65
C ALA A 66 -12.30 -24.11 -23.76
N THR A 67 -13.21 -23.13 -23.80
CA THR A 67 -13.13 -21.99 -24.71
C THR A 67 -12.37 -20.86 -24.02
N PRO A 68 -11.32 -20.30 -24.62
CA PRO A 68 -10.65 -19.14 -24.06
C PRO A 68 -11.58 -17.92 -24.07
N PHE A 69 -11.42 -17.06 -23.08
CA PHE A 69 -12.09 -15.76 -23.01
C PHE A 69 -11.74 -14.89 -24.23
N LEU A 70 -10.45 -14.83 -24.56
CA LEU A 70 -9.91 -14.11 -25.71
C LEU A 70 -8.88 -15.01 -26.42
N ASP A 71 -8.88 -15.01 -27.75
CA ASP A 71 -7.84 -15.64 -28.58
C ASP A 71 -7.46 -14.66 -29.72
N ILE A 72 -6.23 -14.16 -29.66
CA ILE A 72 -5.63 -13.21 -30.62
C ILE A 72 -4.25 -13.70 -31.10
N ASP A 73 -4.01 -15.02 -31.07
CA ASP A 73 -2.75 -15.67 -31.49
C ASP A 73 -2.32 -15.25 -32.92
N ASP A 74 -3.27 -14.93 -33.80
CA ASP A 74 -2.98 -14.49 -35.17
C ASP A 74 -2.36 -13.08 -35.26
N GLN A 75 -2.47 -12.28 -34.19
CA GLN A 75 -1.92 -10.93 -34.11
C GLN A 75 -0.56 -10.86 -33.41
N ILE A 76 -0.12 -11.96 -32.79
CA ILE A 76 0.97 -11.96 -31.82
C ILE A 76 2.25 -12.61 -32.38
N GLU A 77 3.38 -11.96 -32.18
CA GLU A 77 4.70 -12.58 -32.33
C GLU A 77 5.12 -13.20 -31.00
N SER A 78 5.13 -14.53 -30.90
CA SER A 78 5.54 -15.25 -29.67
C SER A 78 6.73 -16.19 -29.89
N GLY A 79 7.50 -16.02 -30.98
CA GLY A 79 8.62 -16.89 -31.33
C GLY A 79 9.88 -16.67 -30.49
N TYR A 80 9.97 -15.55 -29.76
CA TYR A 80 11.03 -15.25 -28.80
C TYR A 80 10.46 -15.19 -27.38
N GLN A 81 11.25 -15.57 -26.37
CA GLN A 81 10.72 -15.92 -25.05
C GLN A 81 9.99 -14.76 -24.33
N GLU A 82 10.44 -13.52 -24.51
CA GLU A 82 9.85 -12.34 -23.86
C GLU A 82 8.77 -11.64 -24.70
N ARG A 83 8.45 -12.20 -25.88
CA ARG A 83 7.36 -11.70 -26.73
C ARG A 83 6.12 -12.58 -26.58
N GLY A 84 4.97 -11.96 -26.79
CA GLY A 84 3.69 -12.64 -26.69
C GLY A 84 2.61 -11.70 -26.21
N LEU A 85 1.55 -12.28 -25.65
CA LEU A 85 0.64 -11.60 -24.74
C LEU A 85 1.31 -11.56 -23.36
N LEU A 86 1.47 -10.37 -22.76
CA LEU A 86 2.39 -10.15 -21.63
C LEU A 86 1.72 -9.56 -20.38
N GLY A 87 0.59 -8.89 -20.52
CA GLY A 87 -0.15 -8.29 -19.40
C GLY A 87 -1.63 -8.09 -19.73
N MET A 88 -2.45 -8.01 -18.68
CA MET A 88 -3.88 -7.78 -18.79
C MET A 88 -4.38 -7.04 -17.55
N ALA A 89 -5.34 -6.13 -17.74
CA ALA A 89 -6.03 -5.46 -16.64
C ALA A 89 -7.50 -5.26 -16.99
N PHE A 90 -8.41 -5.56 -16.06
CA PHE A 90 -9.80 -5.15 -16.17
C PHE A 90 -9.96 -3.67 -15.83
N HIS A 91 -10.84 -2.96 -16.53
CA HIS A 91 -11.19 -1.60 -16.15
C HIS A 91 -11.79 -1.57 -14.74
N PRO A 92 -11.55 -0.54 -13.91
CA PRO A 92 -12.16 -0.43 -12.58
C PRO A 92 -13.69 -0.51 -12.63
N ASP A 93 -14.30 0.09 -13.65
CA ASP A 93 -15.75 0.00 -13.95
C ASP A 93 -16.16 -1.20 -14.84
N TYR A 94 -15.39 -2.29 -14.90
CA TYR A 94 -15.64 -3.44 -15.79
C TYR A 94 -17.08 -3.99 -15.65
N ALA A 95 -17.61 -4.07 -14.43
CA ALA A 95 -18.98 -4.53 -14.20
C ALA A 95 -20.05 -3.69 -14.94
N SER A 96 -19.74 -2.43 -15.25
CA SER A 96 -20.62 -1.50 -15.95
C SER A 96 -20.30 -1.35 -17.43
N ASN A 97 -19.02 -1.27 -17.79
CA ASN A 97 -18.59 -0.96 -19.17
C ASN A 97 -18.08 -2.18 -19.96
N GLY A 98 -17.75 -3.28 -19.28
CA GLY A 98 -17.25 -4.50 -19.90
C GLY A 98 -15.86 -4.38 -20.52
N TYR A 99 -15.09 -3.32 -20.21
CA TYR A 99 -13.79 -3.07 -20.83
C TYR A 99 -12.64 -3.72 -20.08
N PHE A 100 -11.73 -4.30 -20.83
CA PHE A 100 -10.47 -4.82 -20.34
C PHE A 100 -9.36 -4.51 -21.32
N TYR A 101 -8.11 -4.55 -20.85
CA TYR A 101 -6.95 -4.12 -21.59
C TYR A 101 -5.94 -5.26 -21.62
N VAL A 102 -5.23 -5.37 -22.72
CA VAL A 102 -4.14 -6.35 -22.91
C VAL A 102 -2.91 -5.65 -23.44
N SER A 103 -1.75 -6.15 -23.04
CA SER A 103 -0.44 -5.74 -23.51
C SER A 103 0.21 -6.91 -24.24
N TYR A 104 0.58 -6.72 -25.50
CA TYR A 104 1.14 -7.78 -26.34
C TYR A 104 2.23 -7.26 -27.30
N THR A 105 2.95 -8.20 -27.90
CA THR A 105 3.89 -7.93 -29.00
C THR A 105 3.25 -8.26 -30.33
N ASP A 106 3.11 -7.28 -31.22
CA ASP A 106 2.51 -7.48 -32.55
C ASP A 106 3.41 -8.32 -33.48
N ASN A 107 2.87 -8.76 -34.62
CA ASN A 107 3.62 -9.48 -35.67
C ASN A 107 4.83 -8.71 -36.25
N SER A 108 4.96 -7.41 -35.97
CA SER A 108 6.14 -6.60 -36.34
C SER A 108 7.16 -6.52 -35.20
N GLY A 109 6.86 -7.09 -34.04
CA GLY A 109 7.68 -7.08 -32.85
C GLY A 109 7.47 -5.87 -31.92
N ASN A 110 6.51 -4.98 -32.18
CA ASN A 110 6.27 -3.78 -31.36
C ASN A 110 5.41 -4.11 -30.14
N SER A 111 5.58 -3.35 -29.04
CA SER A 111 4.64 -3.40 -27.91
C SER A 111 3.36 -2.65 -28.26
N VAL A 112 2.21 -3.29 -27.99
CA VAL A 112 0.86 -2.78 -28.22
C VAL A 112 0.02 -2.98 -26.96
N ILE A 113 -0.64 -1.93 -26.51
CA ILE A 113 -1.64 -1.97 -25.45
C ILE A 113 -2.98 -1.66 -26.12
N SER A 114 -3.92 -2.59 -26.01
CA SER A 114 -5.25 -2.49 -26.61
C SER A 114 -6.35 -2.69 -25.58
N ARG A 115 -7.46 -1.99 -25.77
CA ARG A 115 -8.73 -2.22 -25.07
C ARG A 115 -9.59 -3.18 -25.89
N PHE A 116 -10.26 -4.10 -25.22
CA PHE A 116 -11.33 -4.93 -25.74
C PHE A 116 -12.56 -4.82 -24.84
N SER A 117 -13.69 -5.36 -25.30
CA SER A 117 -14.93 -5.47 -24.52
C SER A 117 -15.39 -6.92 -24.39
N VAL A 118 -16.00 -7.25 -23.25
CA VAL A 118 -16.72 -8.51 -23.08
C VAL A 118 -17.93 -8.57 -24.01
N SER A 119 -18.23 -9.76 -24.52
CA SER A 119 -19.42 -10.00 -25.33
C SER A 119 -20.69 -10.07 -24.46
N ALA A 120 -21.82 -10.44 -25.06
CA ALA A 120 -23.04 -10.74 -24.30
C ALA A 120 -22.89 -11.99 -23.39
N ASP A 121 -21.91 -12.85 -23.66
CA ASP A 121 -21.49 -13.93 -22.76
C ASP A 121 -20.33 -13.42 -21.90
N ALA A 122 -20.51 -13.42 -20.58
CA ALA A 122 -19.52 -12.93 -19.63
C ALA A 122 -18.19 -13.72 -19.67
N ASN A 123 -18.19 -14.93 -20.22
CA ASN A 123 -17.02 -15.79 -20.39
C ASN A 123 -16.37 -15.67 -21.77
N LEU A 124 -16.79 -14.70 -22.60
CA LEU A 124 -16.25 -14.51 -23.95
C LEU A 124 -16.06 -13.02 -24.26
N ALA A 125 -14.87 -12.64 -24.71
CA ALA A 125 -14.59 -11.32 -25.26
C ALA A 125 -15.13 -11.16 -26.69
N ASP A 126 -15.39 -9.92 -27.10
CA ASP A 126 -15.60 -9.57 -28.50
C ASP A 126 -14.25 -9.22 -29.16
N PRO A 127 -13.64 -10.12 -29.97
CA PRO A 127 -12.35 -9.84 -30.59
C PRO A 127 -12.42 -8.71 -31.63
N ASP A 128 -13.60 -8.40 -32.16
CA ASP A 128 -13.78 -7.31 -33.14
C ASP A 128 -13.86 -5.92 -32.46
N SER A 129 -13.84 -5.86 -31.12
CA SER A 129 -13.97 -4.63 -30.34
C SER A 129 -12.65 -3.91 -30.04
N GLU A 130 -11.54 -4.36 -30.62
CA GLU A 130 -10.20 -3.84 -30.33
C GLU A 130 -10.09 -2.33 -30.58
N LEU A 131 -9.54 -1.61 -29.60
CA LEU A 131 -9.07 -0.24 -29.73
C LEU A 131 -7.62 -0.16 -29.24
N ILE A 132 -6.69 0.22 -30.13
CA ILE A 132 -5.29 0.44 -29.77
C ILE A 132 -5.17 1.71 -28.92
N ILE A 133 -4.62 1.56 -27.71
CA ILE A 133 -4.45 2.64 -26.73
C ILE A 133 -3.05 3.21 -26.80
N TYR A 134 -2.03 2.35 -26.76
CA TYR A 134 -0.64 2.77 -26.68
C TYR A 134 0.27 1.82 -27.45
N THR A 135 1.30 2.36 -28.11
CA THR A 135 2.28 1.56 -28.85
C THR A 135 3.70 2.07 -28.65
N ALA A 136 4.67 1.16 -28.72
CA ALA A 136 6.10 1.48 -28.71
C ALA A 136 6.88 0.56 -29.64
N THR A 137 7.75 1.13 -30.47
CA THR A 137 8.67 0.36 -31.32
C THR A 137 9.69 -0.36 -30.46
N GLN A 138 9.82 -1.67 -30.62
CA GLN A 138 10.84 -2.46 -29.94
C GLN A 138 12.01 -2.75 -30.90
N PRO A 139 13.23 -2.28 -30.58
CA PRO A 139 14.40 -2.47 -31.43
C PRO A 139 15.00 -3.88 -31.36
N TYR A 140 14.74 -4.63 -30.28
CA TYR A 140 15.16 -6.03 -30.13
C TYR A 140 13.99 -6.93 -29.70
N SER A 141 14.25 -8.23 -29.56
CA SER A 141 13.24 -9.22 -29.22
C SER A 141 13.09 -9.48 -27.72
N ASN A 142 13.87 -8.79 -26.90
CA ASN A 142 13.90 -8.91 -25.45
C ASN A 142 13.76 -7.54 -24.79
N HIS A 143 13.57 -7.55 -23.48
CA HIS A 143 13.21 -6.48 -22.57
C HIS A 143 11.94 -5.75 -23.00
N ASN A 144 10.89 -6.53 -23.23
CA ASN A 144 9.61 -6.00 -23.67
C ASN A 144 8.77 -5.41 -22.53
N GLY A 145 9.07 -5.75 -21.27
CA GLY A 145 8.22 -5.44 -20.11
C GLY A 145 6.81 -5.99 -20.34
N GLY A 146 5.82 -5.11 -20.29
CA GLY A 146 4.47 -5.41 -20.74
C GLY A 146 3.45 -5.66 -19.63
N CYS A 147 3.84 -5.54 -18.36
CA CYS A 147 2.88 -5.46 -17.26
C CYS A 147 2.01 -4.20 -17.41
N ILE A 148 0.70 -4.37 -17.24
CA ILE A 148 -0.27 -3.28 -17.20
C ILE A 148 -1.22 -3.50 -16.03
N LEU A 149 -1.55 -2.45 -15.29
CA LEU A 149 -2.50 -2.47 -14.19
C LEU A 149 -3.20 -1.12 -14.09
N PHE A 150 -4.41 -1.12 -13.54
CA PHE A 150 -5.01 0.13 -13.07
C PHE A 150 -4.48 0.46 -11.67
N GLY A 151 -4.06 1.71 -11.48
CA GLY A 151 -3.73 2.22 -10.16
C GLY A 151 -4.96 2.44 -9.30
N PRO A 152 -4.79 2.64 -7.98
CA PRO A 152 -5.89 3.01 -7.06
C PRO A 152 -6.54 4.35 -7.40
N ASP A 153 -5.86 5.15 -8.23
CA ASP A 153 -6.33 6.42 -8.78
C ASP A 153 -7.22 6.27 -10.02
N GLY A 154 -7.37 5.05 -10.54
CA GLY A 154 -8.20 4.73 -11.71
C GLY A 154 -7.51 4.91 -13.06
N TYR A 155 -6.21 5.22 -13.10
CA TYR A 155 -5.47 5.36 -14.36
C TYR A 155 -4.75 4.08 -14.77
N LEU A 156 -4.50 3.93 -16.08
CA LEU A 156 -3.81 2.77 -16.62
C LEU A 156 -2.29 3.00 -16.58
N TYR A 157 -1.60 2.11 -15.86
CA TYR A 157 -0.14 2.07 -15.79
C TYR A 157 0.43 1.04 -16.77
N ILE A 158 1.50 1.39 -17.46
CA ILE A 158 2.08 0.61 -18.55
C ILE A 158 3.60 0.52 -18.38
N SER A 159 4.11 -0.68 -18.09
CA SER A 159 5.55 -0.95 -18.06
C SER A 159 6.07 -1.32 -19.45
N LEU A 160 7.15 -0.67 -19.86
CA LEU A 160 7.94 -1.03 -21.03
C LEU A 160 9.42 -1.12 -20.65
N GLY A 161 10.06 -2.26 -20.92
CA GLY A 161 11.50 -2.41 -20.77
C GLY A 161 12.27 -1.50 -21.73
N ASP A 162 13.59 -1.45 -21.59
CA ASP A 162 14.51 -0.62 -22.39
C ASP A 162 14.56 -1.05 -23.87
N GLY A 163 13.90 -2.14 -24.22
CA GLY A 163 13.77 -2.69 -25.56
C GLY A 163 14.95 -3.50 -26.03
N GLY A 164 15.83 -3.94 -25.13
CA GLY A 164 16.71 -5.09 -25.31
C GLY A 164 18.14 -4.76 -25.68
N SER A 165 18.93 -5.82 -25.89
CA SER A 165 20.40 -5.80 -25.93
C SER A 165 21.06 -5.44 -24.58
N GLY A 166 22.31 -5.85 -24.39
CA GLY A 166 23.08 -5.51 -23.19
C GLY A 166 23.44 -4.03 -23.12
N GLY A 167 23.26 -3.42 -21.94
CA GLY A 167 23.72 -2.07 -21.61
C GLY A 167 22.98 -0.93 -22.33
N ASP A 168 21.74 -1.18 -22.75
CA ASP A 168 20.84 -0.22 -23.40
C ASP A 168 21.54 0.67 -24.46
N PRO A 169 21.91 0.14 -25.64
CA PRO A 169 22.77 0.84 -26.61
C PRO A 169 22.24 2.19 -27.14
N GLY A 170 20.96 2.52 -26.88
CA GLY A 170 20.31 3.77 -27.28
C GLY A 170 20.08 4.77 -26.14
N ASP A 171 20.53 4.47 -24.92
CA ASP A 171 20.25 5.31 -23.74
C ASP A 171 18.75 5.53 -23.52
N ARG A 172 17.92 4.57 -23.92
CA ARG A 172 16.46 4.69 -24.00
C ARG A 172 15.86 4.82 -22.60
N ALA A 173 16.40 4.09 -21.62
CA ALA A 173 15.92 4.13 -20.25
C ALA A 173 16.13 5.51 -19.59
N GLN A 174 17.21 6.23 -19.93
CA GLN A 174 17.48 7.58 -19.45
C GLN A 174 16.92 8.69 -20.38
N ASN A 175 16.68 8.40 -21.65
CA ASN A 175 16.13 9.37 -22.60
C ASN A 175 14.65 9.66 -22.31
N PRO A 176 14.28 10.89 -21.89
CA PRO A 176 12.91 11.25 -21.52
C PRO A 176 11.98 11.44 -22.73
N GLU A 177 12.52 11.51 -23.96
CA GLU A 177 11.74 11.54 -25.20
C GLU A 177 11.41 10.14 -25.73
N ASN A 178 11.92 9.08 -25.09
CA ASN A 178 11.69 7.69 -25.45
C ASN A 178 10.69 6.99 -24.51
N LYS A 179 9.89 6.08 -25.06
CA LYS A 179 8.88 5.29 -24.31
C LYS A 179 9.46 4.09 -23.57
N LEU A 180 10.68 3.67 -23.90
CA LEU A 180 11.27 2.43 -23.39
C LEU A 180 12.05 2.68 -22.08
N GLY A 181 12.06 1.67 -21.21
CA GLY A 181 12.65 1.73 -19.88
C GLY A 181 11.89 2.67 -18.94
N LYS A 182 10.55 2.61 -18.98
CA LYS A 182 9.60 3.51 -18.30
C LYS A 182 8.41 2.73 -17.75
N ILE A 183 7.80 3.29 -16.71
CA ILE A 183 6.39 3.10 -16.43
C ILE A 183 5.66 4.35 -16.91
N HIS A 184 4.61 4.18 -17.69
CA HIS A 184 3.72 5.25 -18.14
C HIS A 184 2.40 5.22 -17.39
N ARG A 185 1.74 6.37 -17.23
CA ARG A 185 0.40 6.52 -16.63
C ARG A 185 -0.49 7.35 -17.56
N VAL A 186 -1.63 6.78 -17.97
CA VAL A 186 -2.55 7.40 -18.94
C VAL A 186 -4.01 7.32 -18.48
N ASP A 187 -4.80 8.32 -18.88
CA ASP A 187 -6.24 8.39 -18.61
C ASP A 187 -7.04 7.86 -19.81
N VAL A 188 -7.55 6.64 -19.70
CA VAL A 188 -8.34 5.99 -20.77
C VAL A 188 -9.81 6.41 -20.80
N ASP A 189 -10.27 7.18 -19.81
CA ASP A 189 -11.64 7.70 -19.71
C ASP A 189 -11.75 9.15 -20.18
N GLY A 190 -10.66 9.93 -20.12
CA GLY A 190 -10.66 11.35 -20.41
C GLY A 190 -10.72 11.72 -21.90
N ALA A 191 -10.09 10.94 -22.78
CA ALA A 191 -10.12 11.12 -24.23
C ALA A 191 -9.80 9.82 -24.97
N GLU A 192 -10.15 9.74 -26.25
CA GLU A 192 -9.77 8.61 -27.12
C GLU A 192 -8.51 8.98 -27.94
N PRO A 193 -7.43 8.16 -27.93
CA PRO A 193 -7.31 6.87 -27.25
C PRO A 193 -6.98 6.97 -25.74
N TYR A 194 -6.45 8.11 -25.29
CA TYR A 194 -6.25 8.44 -23.87
C TYR A 194 -6.02 9.96 -23.72
N ALA A 195 -6.18 10.47 -22.51
CA ALA A 195 -5.73 11.78 -22.04
C ALA A 195 -4.49 11.65 -21.13
N ILE A 196 -3.81 12.78 -20.90
CA ILE A 196 -2.72 12.86 -19.92
C ILE A 196 -3.31 13.28 -18.57
N PRO A 197 -3.15 12.48 -17.50
CA PRO A 197 -3.52 12.91 -16.15
C PRO A 197 -2.81 14.21 -15.78
N ALA A 198 -3.56 15.18 -15.25
CA ALA A 198 -3.03 16.53 -14.96
C ALA A 198 -1.98 16.53 -13.84
N ASP A 199 -1.98 15.50 -13.01
CA ASP A 199 -1.06 15.24 -11.91
C ASP A 199 0.09 14.30 -12.30
N ASN A 200 0.25 13.94 -13.58
CA ASN A 200 1.47 13.26 -14.01
C ASN A 200 2.71 14.12 -13.72
N PRO A 201 3.84 13.52 -13.29
CA PRO A 201 5.05 14.25 -12.89
C PRO A 201 5.61 15.16 -13.98
N PHE A 202 5.39 14.80 -15.25
CA PHE A 202 5.88 15.52 -16.42
C PHE A 202 4.75 16.13 -17.26
N ALA A 203 3.55 16.31 -16.72
CA ALA A 203 2.44 16.94 -17.43
C ALA A 203 2.83 18.36 -17.91
N GLY A 204 2.63 18.64 -19.21
CA GLY A 204 3.01 19.91 -19.83
C GLY A 204 4.51 20.13 -20.06
N ALA A 205 5.35 19.12 -19.88
CA ALA A 205 6.78 19.19 -20.22
C ALA A 205 6.99 19.28 -21.75
N VAL A 206 8.06 19.96 -22.18
CA VAL A 206 8.35 20.18 -23.61
C VAL A 206 9.23 19.08 -24.21
N ASP A 207 10.26 18.68 -23.46
CA ASP A 207 11.30 17.73 -23.90
C ASP A 207 11.26 16.42 -23.09
N THR A 208 10.08 16.07 -22.56
CA THR A 208 9.84 14.85 -21.79
C THR A 208 8.44 14.36 -22.08
N LEU A 209 8.29 13.06 -22.31
CA LEU A 209 6.98 12.48 -22.56
C LEU A 209 6.09 12.65 -21.32
N GLU A 210 4.97 13.35 -21.48
CA GLU A 210 4.03 13.64 -20.40
C GLU A 210 3.36 12.38 -19.82
N THR A 211 3.42 11.26 -20.54
CA THR A 211 2.91 9.96 -20.07
C THR A 211 3.84 9.28 -19.08
N ILE A 212 5.11 9.71 -18.96
CA ILE A 212 6.05 9.06 -18.04
C ILE A 212 5.57 9.27 -16.61
N TRP A 213 5.48 8.16 -15.90
CA TRP A 213 5.30 8.14 -14.45
C TRP A 213 6.67 7.97 -13.78
N SER A 214 7.42 6.93 -14.17
CA SER A 214 8.78 6.67 -13.67
C SER A 214 9.69 6.23 -14.82
N LEU A 215 11.00 6.46 -14.69
CA LEU A 215 12.00 6.17 -15.70
C LEU A 215 13.26 5.49 -15.15
N GLY A 216 14.21 5.16 -16.03
CA GLY A 216 15.45 4.52 -15.64
C GLY A 216 15.28 3.06 -15.25
N LEU A 217 14.32 2.37 -15.86
CA LEU A 217 14.09 0.94 -15.67
C LEU A 217 14.70 0.13 -16.80
N ARG A 218 15.16 -1.10 -16.53
CA ARG A 218 15.75 -2.00 -17.53
C ARG A 218 14.71 -2.88 -18.19
N ASN A 219 14.04 -3.71 -17.41
CA ASN A 219 12.98 -4.60 -17.82
C ASN A 219 12.07 -4.87 -16.62
N ALA A 220 11.30 -3.85 -16.22
CA ALA A 220 10.28 -3.94 -15.18
C ALA A 220 9.20 -4.97 -15.56
N TRP A 221 9.47 -6.24 -15.25
CA TRP A 221 8.73 -7.40 -15.74
C TRP A 221 7.33 -7.47 -15.13
N ARG A 222 7.24 -7.24 -13.82
CA ARG A 222 5.99 -7.06 -13.08
C ARG A 222 6.11 -5.88 -12.14
N PHE A 223 4.98 -5.19 -11.99
CA PHE A 223 4.74 -4.32 -10.86
C PHE A 223 3.36 -4.64 -10.29
N SER A 224 3.11 -4.25 -9.05
CA SER A 224 1.80 -4.36 -8.41
C SER A 224 1.53 -3.15 -7.53
N PHE A 225 0.25 -2.91 -7.25
CA PHE A 225 -0.18 -1.94 -6.27
C PHE A 225 -0.65 -2.68 -5.02
N ASP A 226 -0.28 -2.17 -3.85
CA ASP A 226 -0.92 -2.59 -2.61
C ASP A 226 -2.34 -2.02 -2.55
N GLN A 227 -3.34 -2.89 -2.57
CA GLN A 227 -4.76 -2.52 -2.54
C GLN A 227 -5.16 -1.68 -1.33
N LEU A 228 -4.41 -1.75 -0.22
CA LEU A 228 -4.71 -0.98 0.99
C LEU A 228 -4.08 0.42 1.00
N THR A 229 -2.81 0.53 0.61
CA THR A 229 -2.06 1.78 0.73
C THR A 229 -1.95 2.54 -0.59
N GLY A 230 -2.03 1.84 -1.71
CA GLY A 230 -1.75 2.36 -3.05
C GLY A 230 -0.27 2.38 -3.43
N ASP A 231 0.62 1.84 -2.59
CA ASP A 231 2.05 1.79 -2.87
C ASP A 231 2.34 0.87 -4.06
N MET A 232 3.32 1.25 -4.89
CA MET A 232 3.75 0.48 -6.05
C MET A 232 5.05 -0.27 -5.75
N TRP A 233 5.06 -1.54 -6.14
CA TRP A 233 6.21 -2.43 -6.07
C TRP A 233 6.63 -2.82 -7.48
N ILE A 234 7.91 -2.70 -7.81
CA ILE A 234 8.41 -2.89 -9.17
C ILE A 234 9.57 -3.87 -9.15
N ALA A 235 9.43 -4.99 -9.82
CA ALA A 235 10.51 -5.94 -10.05
C ALA A 235 11.17 -5.64 -11.38
N ASP A 236 12.42 -5.16 -11.31
CA ASP A 236 13.20 -4.79 -12.49
C ASP A 236 14.34 -5.78 -12.73
N VAL A 237 14.29 -6.44 -13.89
CA VAL A 237 15.23 -7.51 -14.23
C VAL A 237 16.60 -6.93 -14.58
N GLY A 238 17.61 -7.43 -13.87
CA GLY A 238 19.01 -7.03 -13.92
C GLY A 238 19.77 -7.39 -15.21
N GLN A 239 20.97 -6.82 -15.38
CA GLN A 239 21.80 -7.04 -16.57
C GLN A 239 22.77 -8.22 -16.42
N ASN A 240 23.63 -8.20 -15.41
CA ASN A 240 24.76 -9.12 -15.23
C ASN A 240 25.02 -9.50 -13.76
N LEU A 241 24.64 -8.65 -12.80
CA LEU A 241 25.11 -8.75 -11.43
C LEU A 241 23.99 -8.67 -10.40
N TYR A 242 22.99 -7.84 -10.61
CA TYR A 242 21.98 -7.53 -9.58
C TYR A 242 20.57 -7.52 -10.15
N GLU A 243 19.66 -8.17 -9.45
CA GLU A 243 18.21 -8.03 -9.64
C GLU A 243 17.63 -7.04 -8.62
N GLU A 244 16.54 -6.38 -8.96
CA GLU A 244 16.05 -5.21 -8.21
C GLU A 244 14.57 -5.32 -7.83
N LEU A 245 14.28 -5.02 -6.57
CA LEU A 245 12.95 -4.69 -6.09
C LEU A 245 12.91 -3.21 -5.72
N ASN A 246 12.21 -2.43 -6.53
CA ASN A 246 11.96 -1.01 -6.34
C ASN A 246 10.60 -0.80 -5.65
N PHE A 247 10.50 0.29 -4.90
CA PHE A 247 9.30 0.70 -4.17
C PHE A 247 9.00 2.17 -4.45
N GLU A 248 7.72 2.50 -4.53
CA GLU A 248 7.23 3.86 -4.67
C GLU A 248 5.99 4.03 -3.79
N ALA A 249 5.98 5.05 -2.94
CA ALA A 249 4.82 5.35 -2.11
C ALA A 249 3.64 5.82 -2.98
N ALA A 250 2.42 5.60 -2.51
CA ALA A 250 1.21 5.96 -3.27
C ALA A 250 1.23 7.41 -3.78
N GLY A 251 1.23 7.57 -5.10
CA GLY A 251 1.20 8.87 -5.79
C GLY A 251 2.55 9.60 -5.89
N ASP A 252 3.66 8.98 -5.47
CA ASP A 252 5.01 9.58 -5.50
C ASP A 252 5.71 9.39 -6.85
N GLY A 253 5.05 9.73 -7.97
CA GLY A 253 5.63 9.54 -9.29
C GLY A 253 6.83 10.45 -9.60
N GLY A 254 7.61 10.09 -10.62
CA GLY A 254 8.70 10.92 -11.16
C GLY A 254 10.10 10.37 -10.87
N HIS A 255 10.19 9.17 -10.30
CA HIS A 255 11.45 8.54 -9.96
C HIS A 255 12.28 8.13 -11.18
N ASN A 256 13.59 8.24 -11.04
CA ASN A 256 14.59 7.70 -11.97
C ASN A 256 15.33 6.55 -11.29
N TYR A 257 15.02 5.31 -11.65
CA TYR A 257 15.61 4.10 -11.06
C TYR A 257 17.04 3.79 -11.57
N GLY A 258 17.59 4.67 -12.40
CA GLY A 258 19.03 4.71 -12.63
C GLY A 258 19.56 3.84 -13.77
N TRP A 259 18.82 2.86 -14.30
CA TRP A 259 19.29 2.12 -15.48
C TRP A 259 19.41 3.07 -16.69
N ARG A 260 20.53 3.11 -17.43
CA ARG A 260 21.72 2.24 -17.41
C ARG A 260 22.94 2.79 -16.65
N CYS A 261 22.78 3.86 -15.89
CA CYS A 261 23.83 4.45 -15.06
C CYS A 261 24.21 3.51 -13.91
N TYR A 262 23.19 2.92 -13.30
CA TYR A 262 23.29 1.96 -12.21
C TYR A 262 22.60 0.64 -12.57
N GLU A 263 23.09 -0.44 -11.98
CA GLU A 263 22.47 -1.76 -11.92
C GLU A 263 22.38 -2.10 -10.43
N GLY A 264 21.16 -2.10 -9.90
CA GLY A 264 20.89 -1.91 -8.49
C GLY A 264 21.43 -0.57 -7.99
N SER A 265 22.07 -0.59 -6.83
CA SER A 265 22.77 0.54 -6.23
C SER A 265 24.20 0.72 -6.75
N TYR A 266 24.64 -0.10 -7.70
CA TYR A 266 26.03 -0.14 -8.16
C TYR A 266 26.20 0.51 -9.53
N THR A 267 27.26 1.30 -9.68
CA THR A 267 27.58 1.94 -10.96
C THR A 267 27.82 0.90 -12.06
N PHE A 268 27.03 0.99 -13.13
CA PHE A 268 27.16 0.16 -14.33
C PHE A 268 27.89 0.91 -15.45
N ASN A 269 27.33 2.04 -15.90
CA ASN A 269 27.89 2.86 -16.96
C ASN A 269 27.74 4.36 -16.63
N PRO A 270 28.77 5.02 -16.07
CA PRO A 270 28.66 6.41 -15.62
C PRO A 270 28.71 7.44 -16.77
N SER A 271 28.79 7.00 -18.04
CA SER A 271 28.94 7.91 -19.17
C SER A 271 27.62 8.65 -19.46
N GLY A 272 27.61 9.96 -19.20
CA GLY A 272 26.43 10.80 -19.46
C GLY A 272 25.41 10.80 -18.32
N CYS A 273 25.78 10.25 -17.17
CA CYS A 273 24.94 10.16 -15.99
C CYS A 273 25.09 11.41 -15.09
N GLU A 274 24.03 11.72 -14.37
CA GLU A 274 24.00 12.74 -13.34
C GLU A 274 24.64 12.24 -12.03
N GLY A 275 24.63 13.07 -10.99
CA GLY A 275 25.02 12.67 -9.64
C GLY A 275 24.09 11.59 -9.05
N GLU A 276 24.59 10.85 -8.07
CA GLU A 276 23.85 9.79 -7.37
C GLU A 276 22.51 10.29 -6.79
N GLU A 277 22.48 11.55 -6.34
CA GLU A 277 21.32 12.22 -5.76
C GLU A 277 20.12 12.40 -6.71
N PHE A 278 20.29 12.12 -8.01
CA PHE A 278 19.22 12.17 -9.01
C PHE A 278 18.60 10.80 -9.30
N TYR A 279 19.06 9.76 -8.61
CA TYR A 279 18.59 8.39 -8.79
C TYR A 279 17.88 7.88 -7.54
N THR A 280 16.94 6.97 -7.74
CA THR A 280 16.23 6.24 -6.70
C THR A 280 16.70 4.79 -6.73
N PHE A 281 17.17 4.29 -5.61
CA PHE A 281 17.70 2.93 -5.50
C PHE A 281 16.67 1.94 -4.99
N PRO A 282 16.82 0.64 -5.32
CA PRO A 282 15.90 -0.39 -4.89
C PRO A 282 15.86 -0.52 -3.36
N VAL A 283 14.69 -0.91 -2.84
CA VAL A 283 14.51 -1.24 -1.42
C VAL A 283 15.11 -2.59 -1.07
N TYR A 284 15.27 -3.45 -2.08
CA TYR A 284 16.03 -4.69 -1.98
C TYR A 284 16.67 -5.05 -3.31
N GLU A 285 17.89 -5.54 -3.25
CA GLU A 285 18.64 -6.03 -4.41
C GLU A 285 19.38 -7.30 -4.02
N TYR A 286 19.53 -8.22 -4.97
CA TYR A 286 20.26 -9.46 -4.75
C TYR A 286 21.16 -9.81 -5.92
N ASN A 287 22.25 -10.50 -5.62
CA ASN A 287 23.27 -10.81 -6.60
C ASN A 287 22.91 -12.04 -7.45
N HIS A 288 23.49 -12.10 -8.65
CA HIS A 288 23.42 -13.27 -9.53
C HIS A 288 24.06 -14.51 -8.88
N SER A 289 23.22 -15.38 -8.33
CA SER A 289 23.61 -16.55 -7.53
C SER A 289 22.45 -17.51 -7.35
N PHE A 290 22.66 -18.80 -7.60
CA PHE A 290 21.63 -19.80 -7.30
C PHE A 290 21.39 -20.00 -5.80
N SER A 291 22.39 -19.78 -4.94
CA SER A 291 22.29 -20.17 -3.52
C SER A 291 21.75 -19.08 -2.60
N THR A 292 21.81 -17.82 -3.01
CA THR A 292 21.52 -16.66 -2.14
C THR A 292 20.88 -15.50 -2.89
N GLY A 293 20.43 -15.73 -4.13
CA GLY A 293 19.98 -14.70 -5.05
C GLY A 293 19.24 -15.31 -6.24
N GLY A 294 19.48 -14.79 -7.43
CA GLY A 294 18.80 -15.28 -8.64
C GLY A 294 19.23 -14.51 -9.88
N PHE A 295 18.56 -14.72 -11.00
CA PHE A 295 19.00 -14.17 -12.30
C PHE A 295 17.88 -13.48 -13.09
N SER A 296 16.67 -13.45 -12.55
CA SER A 296 15.50 -12.87 -13.19
C SER A 296 14.41 -12.69 -12.16
N VAL A 297 14.36 -11.53 -11.50
CA VAL A 297 13.29 -11.22 -10.56
C VAL A 297 11.94 -11.23 -11.29
N THR A 298 10.98 -12.01 -10.79
CA THR A 298 9.62 -12.03 -11.35
C THR A 298 8.76 -10.93 -10.74
N GLY A 299 9.04 -10.54 -9.50
CA GLY A 299 8.20 -9.67 -8.69
C GLY A 299 7.14 -10.44 -7.93
N GLY A 300 6.06 -9.76 -7.54
CA GLY A 300 4.89 -10.37 -6.92
C GLY A 300 3.93 -9.35 -6.32
N ILE A 301 3.25 -9.71 -5.24
CA ILE A 301 2.08 -8.96 -4.72
C ILE A 301 2.13 -8.93 -3.19
N ARG A 302 1.65 -7.82 -2.62
CA ARG A 302 1.44 -7.69 -1.18
C ARG A 302 0.15 -8.39 -0.76
N TYR A 303 0.26 -9.41 0.08
CA TYR A 303 -0.89 -10.24 0.47
C TYR A 303 -1.90 -9.45 1.32
N ARG A 304 -3.16 -9.44 0.86
CA ARG A 304 -4.31 -8.78 1.52
C ARG A 304 -5.50 -9.72 1.76
N GLY A 305 -5.32 -11.01 1.50
CA GLY A 305 -6.28 -12.05 1.80
C GLY A 305 -6.53 -12.25 3.29
N ALA A 306 -7.56 -13.03 3.59
CA ALA A 306 -7.99 -13.33 4.95
C ALA A 306 -7.79 -14.80 5.33
N GLU A 307 -7.54 -15.69 4.36
CA GLU A 307 -7.36 -17.13 4.61
C GLU A 307 -6.05 -17.41 5.36
N PHE A 308 -4.99 -16.66 5.07
CA PHE A 308 -3.66 -16.79 5.65
C PHE A 308 -3.25 -15.50 6.38
N PRO A 309 -3.80 -15.23 7.58
CA PRO A 309 -3.49 -14.02 8.34
C PRO A 309 -1.99 -13.84 8.64
N GLY A 310 -1.21 -14.94 8.70
CA GLY A 310 0.24 -14.89 8.86
C GLY A 310 1.00 -14.26 7.68
N MET A 311 0.37 -14.17 6.49
CA MET A 311 0.92 -13.51 5.31
C MET A 311 0.50 -12.05 5.18
N TYR A 312 -0.45 -11.57 5.99
CA TYR A 312 -1.05 -10.24 5.82
C TYR A 312 -0.01 -9.11 5.86
N GLY A 313 0.06 -8.35 4.77
CA GLY A 313 0.98 -7.23 4.63
C GLY A 313 2.41 -7.59 4.23
N TYR A 314 2.72 -8.86 3.98
CA TYR A 314 3.98 -9.29 3.37
C TYR A 314 3.88 -9.18 1.85
N TYR A 315 4.89 -8.58 1.22
CA TYR A 315 5.10 -8.65 -0.23
C TYR A 315 5.88 -9.90 -0.56
N LEU A 316 5.30 -10.80 -1.36
CA LEU A 316 5.95 -12.04 -1.77
C LEU A 316 6.53 -11.87 -3.16
N MET A 317 7.74 -12.37 -3.37
CA MET A 317 8.39 -12.36 -4.67
C MET A 317 9.21 -13.63 -4.92
N ALA A 318 9.44 -13.91 -6.20
CA ALA A 318 10.25 -15.04 -6.65
C ALA A 318 11.25 -14.62 -7.74
N ASP A 319 12.27 -15.45 -7.92
CA ASP A 319 13.18 -15.42 -9.06
C ASP A 319 12.83 -16.56 -10.03
N TYR A 320 12.61 -16.22 -11.29
CA TYR A 320 12.24 -17.16 -12.35
C TYR A 320 13.28 -18.25 -12.58
N VAL A 321 14.58 -17.95 -12.46
CA VAL A 321 15.67 -18.86 -12.84
C VAL A 321 16.15 -19.72 -11.68
N SER A 322 16.31 -19.15 -10.48
CA SER A 322 16.80 -19.90 -9.33
C SER A 322 15.70 -20.62 -8.55
N GLY A 323 14.44 -20.22 -8.73
CA GLY A 323 13.32 -20.68 -7.91
C GLY A 323 13.38 -20.20 -6.47
N ASN A 324 14.24 -19.24 -6.16
CA ASN A 324 14.33 -18.62 -4.85
C ASN A 324 13.19 -17.63 -4.63
N TRP A 325 12.74 -17.56 -3.38
CA TRP A 325 11.63 -16.71 -2.96
C TRP A 325 12.03 -15.85 -1.77
N TRP A 326 11.32 -14.74 -1.63
CA TRP A 326 11.47 -13.83 -0.52
C TRP A 326 10.11 -13.30 -0.09
N TRP A 327 10.04 -12.92 1.17
CA TRP A 327 9.04 -11.96 1.61
C TRP A 327 9.71 -10.65 2.02
N VAL A 328 8.99 -9.54 1.83
CA VAL A 328 9.41 -8.19 2.19
C VAL A 328 8.30 -7.50 2.98
N ARG A 329 8.67 -6.78 4.04
CA ARG A 329 7.74 -5.92 4.80
C ARG A 329 8.47 -4.72 5.42
N SER A 330 7.73 -3.72 5.86
CA SER A 330 8.26 -2.66 6.73
C SER A 330 8.07 -3.02 8.21
N ASN A 331 9.07 -2.79 9.05
CA ASN A 331 8.93 -2.85 10.50
C ASN A 331 8.31 -1.56 11.09
N LEU A 332 8.03 -1.53 12.39
CA LEU A 332 7.45 -0.33 13.03
C LEU A 332 8.38 0.90 13.01
N ALA A 333 9.68 0.73 12.76
CA ALA A 333 10.62 1.84 12.57
C ALA A 333 10.60 2.40 11.13
N GLY A 334 9.84 1.78 10.22
CA GLY A 334 9.79 2.15 8.81
C GLY A 334 10.96 1.60 7.99
N GLU A 335 11.71 0.63 8.52
CA GLU A 335 12.81 -0.03 7.81
C GLU A 335 12.30 -1.28 7.09
N TRP A 336 12.93 -1.62 5.96
CA TRP A 336 12.61 -2.83 5.21
C TRP A 336 13.24 -4.06 5.83
N GLU A 337 12.42 -5.07 6.05
CA GLU A 337 12.83 -6.42 6.41
C GLU A 337 12.59 -7.35 5.23
N VAL A 338 13.60 -8.17 4.96
CA VAL A 338 13.59 -9.12 3.85
C VAL A 338 14.05 -10.47 4.37
N GLU A 339 13.29 -11.51 4.06
CA GLU A 339 13.64 -12.88 4.39
C GLU A 339 13.76 -13.73 3.13
N PHE A 340 14.76 -14.59 3.10
CA PHE A 340 15.01 -15.55 2.04
C PHE A 340 14.38 -16.90 2.38
N LEU A 341 13.57 -17.44 1.48
CA LEU A 341 12.79 -18.67 1.72
C LEU A 341 13.34 -19.93 1.01
N ASP A 342 14.38 -19.77 0.18
CA ASP A 342 15.15 -20.82 -0.52
C ASP A 342 14.34 -21.79 -1.41
N GLU A 343 14.62 -21.78 -2.72
CA GLU A 343 14.22 -22.77 -3.75
C GLU A 343 12.81 -23.41 -3.57
N ILE A 344 11.75 -22.59 -3.55
CA ILE A 344 10.37 -23.10 -3.42
C ILE A 344 9.90 -23.71 -4.75
N GLU A 345 9.98 -22.95 -5.84
CA GLU A 345 9.60 -23.37 -7.19
C GLU A 345 10.23 -22.42 -8.22
N ASP A 346 10.83 -22.98 -9.27
CA ASP A 346 11.40 -22.24 -10.40
C ASP A 346 10.35 -22.03 -11.50
N ASP A 347 10.74 -21.35 -12.59
CA ASP A 347 9.86 -21.07 -13.74
C ASP A 347 8.56 -20.27 -13.43
N ILE A 348 8.46 -19.68 -12.23
CA ILE A 348 7.37 -18.77 -11.85
C ILE A 348 7.49 -17.48 -12.64
N ALA A 349 6.63 -17.31 -13.64
CA ALA A 349 6.70 -16.17 -14.58
C ALA A 349 5.71 -15.05 -14.23
N GLY A 350 4.79 -15.27 -13.30
CA GLY A 350 3.93 -14.21 -12.82
C GLY A 350 3.04 -14.61 -11.65
N PHE A 351 2.43 -13.58 -11.08
CA PHE A 351 1.54 -13.66 -9.92
C PHE A 351 0.17 -13.09 -10.29
N GLY A 352 -0.80 -13.35 -9.42
CA GLY A 352 -2.09 -12.69 -9.39
C GLY A 352 -2.80 -12.89 -8.06
N GLU A 353 -3.94 -12.25 -7.93
CA GLU A 353 -4.82 -12.37 -6.78
C GLU A 353 -6.26 -12.68 -7.23
N ASP A 354 -7.04 -13.30 -6.36
CA ASP A 354 -8.49 -13.39 -6.52
C ASP A 354 -9.21 -12.16 -5.94
N VAL A 355 -10.54 -12.15 -6.03
CA VAL A 355 -11.39 -11.06 -5.52
C VAL A 355 -11.33 -10.89 -4.00
N HIS A 356 -10.79 -11.87 -3.27
CA HIS A 356 -10.65 -11.82 -1.82
C HIS A 356 -9.22 -11.47 -1.38
N GLY A 357 -8.29 -11.26 -2.31
CA GLY A 357 -6.89 -10.93 -2.04
C GLY A 357 -6.01 -12.15 -1.77
N GLU A 358 -6.49 -13.37 -2.05
CA GLU A 358 -5.68 -14.58 -1.99
C GLU A 358 -4.75 -14.66 -3.20
N LEU A 359 -3.51 -15.10 -2.98
CA LEU A 359 -2.47 -15.04 -4.00
C LEU A 359 -2.29 -16.34 -4.78
N TYR A 360 -1.93 -16.17 -6.04
CA TYR A 360 -1.66 -17.24 -7.00
C TYR A 360 -0.38 -16.96 -7.77
N CYS A 361 0.28 -18.00 -8.25
CA CYS A 361 1.40 -17.90 -9.18
C CYS A 361 1.25 -18.87 -10.37
N ALA A 362 1.88 -18.47 -11.48
CA ALA A 362 1.86 -19.18 -12.74
C ALA A 362 3.25 -19.74 -13.06
N ASP A 363 3.35 -21.06 -13.17
CA ASP A 363 4.55 -21.74 -13.65
C ASP A 363 4.49 -21.85 -15.18
N LEU A 364 5.48 -21.23 -15.84
CA LEU A 364 5.56 -21.11 -17.29
C LEU A 364 5.73 -22.45 -17.99
N SER A 365 6.53 -23.34 -17.40
CA SER A 365 7.00 -24.58 -18.03
C SER A 365 6.03 -25.72 -17.80
N SER A 366 5.53 -25.89 -16.57
CA SER A 366 4.57 -26.95 -16.25
C SER A 366 3.15 -26.60 -16.67
N GLY A 367 2.84 -25.30 -16.81
CA GLY A 367 1.48 -24.84 -17.11
C GLY A 367 0.51 -25.06 -15.95
N ILE A 368 1.02 -25.08 -14.72
CA ILE A 368 0.25 -25.19 -13.48
C ILE A 368 0.04 -23.78 -12.90
N ILE A 369 -1.16 -23.57 -12.37
CA ILE A 369 -1.47 -22.43 -11.52
C ILE A 369 -1.51 -22.92 -10.08
N TYR A 370 -0.73 -22.29 -9.23
CA TYR A 370 -0.68 -22.58 -7.80
C TYR A 370 -1.39 -21.50 -7.01
N LYS A 371 -2.09 -21.90 -5.94
CA LYS A 371 -2.45 -21.02 -4.84
C LYS A 371 -1.27 -20.95 -3.87
N ILE A 372 -0.90 -19.75 -3.46
CA ILE A 372 0.16 -19.50 -2.49
C ILE A 372 -0.47 -19.52 -1.09
N LYS A 373 0.07 -20.35 -0.21
CA LYS A 373 -0.46 -20.58 1.14
C LYS A 373 0.59 -20.32 2.20
N ASP A 374 0.11 -20.04 3.40
CA ASP A 374 0.90 -20.24 4.61
C ASP A 374 0.70 -21.68 5.11
N ALA A 375 1.77 -22.45 5.24
CA ALA A 375 1.77 -23.79 5.81
C ALA A 375 1.24 -23.80 7.27
N CYS A 376 1.30 -22.66 7.95
CA CYS A 376 0.74 -22.46 9.28
C CYS A 376 -0.75 -22.07 9.28
N GLY A 377 -1.37 -21.95 8.10
CA GLY A 377 -2.80 -21.75 7.92
C GLY A 377 -3.32 -20.48 8.60
N ASP A 378 -4.41 -20.64 9.36
CA ASP A 378 -5.10 -19.56 10.05
C ASP A 378 -4.46 -19.17 11.40
N PHE A 379 -3.32 -19.78 11.75
CA PHE A 379 -2.59 -19.40 12.96
C PHE A 379 -2.22 -17.92 12.89
N ALA A 380 -2.56 -17.17 13.93
CA ALA A 380 -2.29 -15.74 14.01
C ALA A 380 -2.03 -15.30 15.46
N ALA A 381 -1.22 -14.26 15.60
CA ALA A 381 -1.02 -13.55 16.84
C ALA A 381 -1.17 -12.04 16.57
N SER A 382 -1.78 -11.32 17.50
CA SER A 382 -1.92 -9.86 17.44
C SER A 382 -1.84 -9.28 18.83
N ALA A 383 -1.24 -8.09 18.96
CA ALA A 383 -1.05 -7.42 20.22
C ALA A 383 -1.95 -6.18 20.33
N ILE A 384 -2.57 -6.01 21.49
CA ILE A 384 -3.37 -4.84 21.83
C ILE A 384 -2.67 -4.12 22.98
N VAL A 385 -2.40 -2.82 22.80
CA VAL A 385 -1.83 -2.00 23.87
C VAL A 385 -2.94 -1.60 24.85
N ASP A 386 -2.82 -2.06 26.09
CA ASP A 386 -3.60 -1.56 27.21
C ASP A 386 -2.79 -0.47 27.94
N SER A 387 -2.94 0.76 27.46
CA SER A 387 -2.28 1.93 28.03
C SER A 387 -3.19 2.62 29.04
N PHE A 388 -3.13 2.18 30.30
CA PHE A 388 -3.78 2.87 31.40
C PHE A 388 -2.73 3.67 32.19
N TYR A 389 -2.85 5.01 32.16
CA TYR A 389 -2.22 6.05 33.00
C TYR A 389 -1.32 7.09 32.32
N CYS A 390 -1.31 8.25 32.98
CA CYS A 390 -1.08 9.62 32.51
C CYS A 390 0.34 9.93 32.04
N ASP A 391 1.27 9.07 32.44
CA ASP A 391 2.63 9.00 31.95
C ASP A 391 2.77 7.51 31.65
N ALA A 392 3.19 7.12 30.45
CA ALA A 392 3.29 5.72 30.06
C ALA A 392 4.29 4.94 30.97
N SER A 393 3.80 4.51 32.13
CA SER A 393 4.37 3.49 33.00
C SER A 393 3.38 3.13 34.14
N PRO A 394 3.09 1.83 34.32
CA PRO A 394 3.45 0.75 33.44
C PRO A 394 2.32 0.46 32.44
N GLY A 395 2.60 0.62 31.14
CA GLY A 395 1.74 0.09 30.10
C GLY A 395 1.66 -1.44 30.15
N ALA A 396 0.66 -2.00 29.47
CA ALA A 396 0.49 -3.43 29.28
C ALA A 396 0.21 -3.76 27.82
N ILE A 397 0.54 -4.98 27.44
CA ILE A 397 0.22 -5.57 26.14
C ILE A 397 -0.59 -6.84 26.41
N ASP A 398 -1.80 -6.87 25.85
CA ASP A 398 -2.70 -8.03 25.80
C ASP A 398 -2.48 -8.73 24.45
N LEU A 399 -2.00 -9.97 24.49
CA LEU A 399 -1.67 -10.72 23.29
C LEU A 399 -2.82 -11.68 22.95
N VAL A 400 -3.39 -11.53 21.76
CA VAL A 400 -4.46 -12.40 21.26
C VAL A 400 -3.87 -13.42 20.30
N VAL A 401 -3.93 -14.70 20.69
CA VAL A 401 -3.56 -15.84 19.84
C VAL A 401 -4.82 -16.52 19.30
N VAL A 402 -4.86 -16.76 17.99
CA VAL A 402 -5.98 -17.42 17.30
C VAL A 402 -5.46 -18.63 16.53
N ALA A 403 -6.22 -19.74 16.59
CA ALA A 403 -5.92 -21.01 15.92
C ALA A 403 -4.55 -21.62 16.28
N GLY A 404 -3.96 -22.44 15.42
CA GLY A 404 -2.73 -23.20 15.70
C GLY A 404 -2.91 -24.34 16.70
N THR A 405 -1.80 -24.99 17.07
CA THR A 405 -1.79 -26.19 17.93
C THR A 405 -1.26 -25.86 19.33
N ALA A 406 -2.12 -25.91 20.36
CA ALA A 406 -1.68 -25.74 21.75
C ALA A 406 -0.82 -26.92 22.26
N PRO A 407 0.06 -26.71 23.28
CA PRO A 407 0.32 -25.45 23.99
C PRO A 407 1.17 -24.46 23.20
N TYR A 408 1.00 -23.17 23.49
CA TYR A 408 1.82 -22.09 22.94
C TYR A 408 2.99 -21.72 23.87
N SER A 409 4.04 -21.15 23.29
CA SER A 409 5.13 -20.49 24.03
C SER A 409 5.43 -19.11 23.47
N PHE A 410 5.88 -18.20 24.34
CA PHE A 410 6.09 -16.79 24.03
C PHE A 410 7.53 -16.39 24.35
N GLU A 411 8.16 -15.66 23.44
CA GLU A 411 9.48 -15.07 23.62
C GLU A 411 9.41 -13.57 23.32
N TRP A 412 9.31 -12.76 24.37
CA TRP A 412 9.27 -11.30 24.26
C TRP A 412 10.67 -10.69 24.19
N SER A 413 10.79 -9.53 23.53
CA SER A 413 12.02 -8.76 23.42
C SER A 413 12.58 -8.28 24.75
N ASP A 414 11.75 -8.18 25.80
CA ASP A 414 12.15 -7.86 27.17
C ASP A 414 12.59 -9.10 27.99
N GLY A 415 12.52 -10.30 27.40
CA GLY A 415 12.84 -11.58 28.02
C GLY A 415 11.68 -12.25 28.77
N SER A 416 10.48 -11.65 28.76
CA SER A 416 9.27 -12.27 29.32
C SER A 416 8.80 -13.46 28.49
N THR A 417 8.05 -14.38 29.12
CA THR A 417 7.55 -15.61 28.49
C THR A 417 6.07 -15.92 28.75
N THR A 418 5.35 -14.96 29.34
CA THR A 418 3.90 -15.02 29.50
C THR A 418 3.20 -14.51 28.24
N GLU A 419 1.95 -14.93 28.03
CA GLU A 419 1.11 -14.43 26.94
C GLU A 419 0.95 -12.91 27.04
N ASP A 420 0.48 -12.44 28.19
CA ASP A 420 0.36 -11.01 28.48
C ASP A 420 1.54 -10.48 29.27
N ILE A 421 1.94 -9.24 28.98
CA ILE A 421 3.00 -8.53 29.71
C ILE A 421 2.49 -7.16 30.18
N SER A 422 2.92 -6.77 31.36
CA SER A 422 2.59 -5.48 31.99
C SER A 422 3.81 -4.99 32.75
N GLY A 423 3.80 -3.74 33.19
CA GLY A 423 5.01 -3.18 33.80
C GLY A 423 5.85 -2.34 32.85
N LEU A 424 5.33 -2.01 31.66
CA LEU A 424 6.16 -1.65 30.51
C LEU A 424 6.34 -0.14 30.36
N PRO A 425 7.57 0.36 30.17
CA PRO A 425 7.80 1.72 29.69
C PRO A 425 7.37 1.91 28.22
N VAL A 426 7.38 3.16 27.76
CA VAL A 426 7.30 3.51 26.33
C VAL A 426 8.39 2.78 25.55
N GLY A 427 8.03 2.20 24.41
CA GLY A 427 8.96 1.52 23.54
C GLY A 427 8.27 0.56 22.57
N VAL A 428 9.05 0.03 21.64
CA VAL A 428 8.64 -1.05 20.75
C VAL A 428 8.96 -2.39 21.41
N TYR A 429 7.94 -3.24 21.48
CA TYR A 429 8.02 -4.61 21.97
C TYR A 429 7.78 -5.57 20.83
N ALA A 430 8.53 -6.66 20.80
CA ALA A 430 8.36 -7.73 19.83
C ALA A 430 8.14 -9.04 20.58
N VAL A 431 7.30 -9.92 20.04
CA VAL A 431 7.09 -11.28 20.56
C VAL A 431 7.11 -12.29 19.43
N ASN A 432 7.83 -13.39 19.67
CA ASN A 432 7.67 -14.62 18.89
C ASN A 432 6.71 -15.55 19.64
N VAL A 433 5.60 -15.90 18.98
CA VAL A 433 4.60 -16.85 19.47
C VAL A 433 4.79 -18.16 18.73
N PHE A 434 5.06 -19.23 19.46
CA PHE A 434 5.24 -20.57 18.90
C PHE A 434 4.04 -21.45 19.25
N ASP A 435 3.59 -22.25 18.30
CA ASP A 435 2.65 -23.34 18.54
C ASP A 435 3.37 -24.70 18.65
N ASN A 436 2.64 -25.73 19.05
CA ASN A 436 3.17 -27.09 19.21
C ASN A 436 3.28 -27.87 17.88
N ALA A 437 2.83 -27.31 16.75
CA ALA A 437 3.09 -27.84 15.41
C ALA A 437 4.42 -27.35 14.83
N GLY A 438 5.04 -26.35 15.45
CA GLY A 438 6.31 -25.75 15.01
C GLY A 438 6.13 -24.46 14.22
N CYS A 439 4.93 -23.90 14.19
CA CYS A 439 4.65 -22.60 13.61
C CYS A 439 5.08 -21.46 14.55
N GLU A 440 5.51 -20.35 13.95
CA GLU A 440 5.95 -19.14 14.63
C GLU A 440 5.13 -17.94 14.14
N ARG A 441 4.88 -16.96 15.01
CA ARG A 441 4.30 -15.66 14.65
C ARG A 441 5.07 -14.56 15.34
N PHE A 442 5.61 -13.65 14.53
CA PHE A 442 6.27 -12.46 15.01
C PHE A 442 5.27 -11.30 15.05
N VAL A 443 5.17 -10.65 16.20
CA VAL A 443 4.32 -9.46 16.39
C VAL A 443 5.17 -8.34 16.96
N GLU A 444 5.10 -7.17 16.34
CA GLU A 444 5.61 -5.92 16.89
C GLU A 444 4.46 -5.03 17.36
N VAL A 445 4.70 -4.33 18.47
CA VAL A 445 3.75 -3.38 19.05
C VAL A 445 4.47 -2.23 19.72
N GLU A 446 4.02 -1.01 19.46
CA GLU A 446 4.56 0.19 20.09
C GLU A 446 3.68 0.64 21.26
N ILE A 447 4.28 0.72 22.45
CA ILE A 447 3.71 1.51 23.55
C ILE A 447 4.19 2.94 23.36
N ALA A 448 3.34 3.77 22.75
CA ALA A 448 3.62 5.19 22.58
C ALA A 448 3.47 5.95 23.91
N ALA A 449 4.23 7.04 24.06
CA ALA A 449 3.93 8.01 25.10
C ALA A 449 2.55 8.63 24.82
N GLY A 450 1.60 8.46 25.72
CA GLY A 450 0.33 9.16 25.62
C GLY A 450 0.58 10.67 25.61
N THR A 451 0.07 11.38 24.61
CA THR A 451 -0.10 12.84 24.70
C THR A 451 -1.48 13.08 25.31
N LEU A 452 -1.52 13.62 26.52
CA LEU A 452 -2.80 13.96 27.12
C LEU A 452 -3.43 15.12 26.33
N PRO A 453 -4.74 15.09 26.05
CA PRO A 453 -5.40 16.17 25.34
C PRO A 453 -5.29 17.46 26.16
N VAL A 454 -4.77 18.52 25.54
CA VAL A 454 -4.70 19.86 26.16
C VAL A 454 -6.13 20.40 26.26
N PRO A 455 -6.65 20.73 27.45
CA PRO A 455 -7.97 21.30 27.59
C PRO A 455 -8.06 22.66 26.88
N THR A 456 -9.12 22.87 26.10
CA THR A 456 -9.36 24.17 25.43
C THR A 456 -10.33 25.01 26.26
N ILE A 457 -9.92 26.25 26.57
CA ILE A 457 -10.81 27.23 27.20
C ILE A 457 -11.66 27.90 26.12
N LEU A 458 -12.98 27.92 26.33
CA LEU A 458 -13.96 28.62 25.50
C LEU A 458 -14.56 29.79 26.28
N TYR A 459 -14.79 30.93 25.62
CA TYR A 459 -15.50 32.07 26.20
C TYR A 459 -16.89 32.24 25.59
N ASP A 460 -17.92 32.19 26.41
CA ASP A 460 -19.28 32.56 26.03
C ASP A 460 -19.50 34.05 26.29
N GLY A 461 -19.41 34.87 25.24
CA GLY A 461 -19.63 36.32 25.34
C GLY A 461 -21.07 36.73 25.69
N GLY A 462 -22.05 35.83 25.59
CA GLY A 462 -23.44 36.07 25.98
C GLY A 462 -23.67 35.83 27.49
N ALA A 463 -23.04 34.80 28.04
CA ALA A 463 -23.08 34.48 29.48
C ALA A 463 -21.97 35.17 30.29
N GLY A 464 -20.90 35.62 29.64
CA GLY A 464 -19.72 36.20 30.26
C GLY A 464 -18.79 35.18 30.91
N THR A 465 -18.91 33.88 30.63
CA THR A 465 -18.20 32.80 31.34
C THR A 465 -17.14 32.11 30.47
N LEU A 466 -16.05 31.69 31.10
CA LEU A 466 -15.09 30.72 30.56
C LEU A 466 -15.56 29.30 30.87
N SER A 467 -15.32 28.35 29.96
CA SER A 467 -15.69 26.95 30.13
C SER A 467 -14.68 26.01 29.48
N VAL A 468 -14.62 24.77 29.96
CA VAL A 468 -13.87 23.68 29.34
C VAL A 468 -14.77 22.45 29.18
N GLU A 469 -14.69 21.76 28.05
CA GLU A 469 -15.66 20.71 27.70
C GLU A 469 -15.37 19.34 28.34
N THR A 470 -14.15 19.13 28.86
CA THR A 470 -13.68 17.84 29.39
C THR A 470 -13.30 17.92 30.87
N GLY A 471 -13.27 16.76 31.54
CA GLY A 471 -12.80 16.61 32.92
C GLY A 471 -13.85 16.20 33.96
N VAL A 472 -13.36 15.85 35.15
CA VAL A 472 -14.13 15.53 36.36
C VAL A 472 -13.77 16.45 37.54
N MET A 473 -12.60 17.08 37.52
CA MET A 473 -12.22 18.13 38.47
C MET A 473 -11.49 19.25 37.73
N TRP A 474 -11.63 20.48 38.22
CA TRP A 474 -11.05 21.67 37.63
C TRP A 474 -10.40 22.54 38.70
N GLN A 475 -9.38 23.30 38.32
CA GLN A 475 -8.84 24.43 39.08
C GLN A 475 -8.43 25.53 38.10
N TRP A 476 -9.07 26.69 38.18
CA TRP A 476 -8.74 27.82 37.32
C TRP A 476 -7.62 28.69 37.90
N TYR A 477 -6.85 29.29 37.00
CA TYR A 477 -5.74 30.19 37.29
C TYR A 477 -5.92 31.50 36.54
N LEU A 478 -5.42 32.58 37.14
CA LEU A 478 -5.28 33.89 36.50
C LEU A 478 -3.82 34.33 36.63
N SER A 479 -3.16 34.58 35.51
CA SER A 479 -1.74 34.96 35.41
C SER A 479 -0.84 34.04 36.25
N GLY A 480 -1.10 32.73 36.17
CA GLY A 480 -0.36 31.69 36.87
C GLY A 480 -0.68 31.50 38.36
N LEU A 481 -1.65 32.24 38.92
CA LEU A 481 -2.08 32.10 40.32
C LEU A 481 -3.45 31.41 40.41
N PRO A 482 -3.63 30.42 41.32
CA PRO A 482 -4.92 29.74 41.46
C PRO A 482 -5.98 30.71 41.97
N ILE A 483 -7.16 30.67 41.33
CA ILE A 483 -8.33 31.43 41.74
C ILE A 483 -9.06 30.63 42.82
N ASP A 484 -9.17 31.21 44.02
CA ASP A 484 -9.75 30.52 45.19
C ASP A 484 -11.22 30.14 44.93
N GLY A 485 -11.55 28.87 45.13
CA GLY A 485 -12.90 28.32 44.91
C GLY A 485 -13.33 28.12 43.46
N ALA A 486 -12.48 28.44 42.47
CA ALA A 486 -12.78 28.23 41.05
C ALA A 486 -12.49 26.78 40.63
N THR A 487 -13.34 25.85 41.09
CA THR A 487 -13.17 24.39 40.86
C THR A 487 -14.24 23.76 39.98
N GLY A 488 -15.07 24.59 39.33
CA GLY A 488 -16.10 24.14 38.40
C GLY A 488 -15.59 24.05 36.96
N GLN A 489 -16.33 23.31 36.13
CA GLN A 489 -16.14 23.26 34.67
C GLN A 489 -16.26 24.64 33.99
N THR A 490 -16.91 25.59 34.67
CA THR A 490 -17.08 26.98 34.21
C THR A 490 -16.53 27.96 35.24
N LEU A 491 -16.07 29.12 34.77
CA LEU A 491 -15.59 30.23 35.57
C LEU A 491 -16.24 31.53 35.05
N ASP A 492 -16.86 32.30 35.94
CA ASP A 492 -17.23 33.69 35.67
C ASP A 492 -16.03 34.61 36.03
N PRO A 493 -15.33 35.21 35.06
CA PRO A 493 -14.22 36.13 35.29
C PRO A 493 -14.67 37.49 35.84
N GLY A 494 -15.97 37.79 35.93
CA GLY A 494 -16.48 39.05 36.50
C GLY A 494 -16.06 40.30 35.72
N GLY A 495 -15.79 40.15 34.41
CA GLY A 495 -15.27 41.22 33.55
C GLY A 495 -13.81 41.58 33.80
N GLN A 496 -13.09 40.80 34.61
CA GLN A 496 -11.65 40.94 34.80
C GLN A 496 -10.93 40.40 33.56
N GLY A 497 -10.18 41.26 32.87
CA GLY A 497 -9.27 40.81 31.82
C GLY A 497 -7.99 40.19 32.39
N GLY A 498 -7.34 39.35 31.59
CA GLY A 498 -6.07 38.71 31.94
C GLY A 498 -5.95 37.33 31.32
N ASP A 499 -4.89 36.64 31.73
CA ASP A 499 -4.47 35.37 31.16
C ASP A 499 -4.97 34.20 32.01
N TYR A 500 -5.90 33.44 31.47
CA TYR A 500 -6.56 32.34 32.17
C TYR A 500 -6.00 30.98 31.74
N GLN A 501 -5.83 30.10 32.71
CA GLN A 501 -5.56 28.68 32.49
C GLN A 501 -6.49 27.84 33.38
N VAL A 502 -6.70 26.58 33.01
CA VAL A 502 -7.42 25.61 33.84
C VAL A 502 -6.64 24.30 33.91
N GLU A 503 -6.40 23.85 35.13
CA GLU A 503 -5.94 22.49 35.40
C GLU A 503 -7.18 21.59 35.46
N VAL A 504 -7.18 20.50 34.70
CA VAL A 504 -8.29 19.56 34.55
C VAL A 504 -7.84 18.16 34.93
N VAL A 505 -8.59 17.50 35.80
CA VAL A 505 -8.46 16.05 36.01
C VAL A 505 -9.44 15.35 35.09
N LEU A 506 -8.97 14.48 34.21
CA LEU A 506 -9.77 13.71 33.24
C LEU A 506 -10.44 12.49 33.93
N ASP A 507 -11.42 11.87 33.26
CA ASP A 507 -12.13 10.68 33.76
C ASP A 507 -11.19 9.50 34.08
N ASN A 508 -10.05 9.43 33.40
CA ASN A 508 -9.00 8.43 33.64
C ASN A 508 -8.04 8.80 34.79
N GLY A 509 -8.31 9.89 35.52
CA GLY A 509 -7.52 10.35 36.67
C GLY A 509 -6.33 11.25 36.33
N CYS A 510 -6.12 11.59 35.06
CA CYS A 510 -4.97 12.39 34.61
C CYS A 510 -5.16 13.88 34.76
N THR A 511 -4.15 14.57 35.26
CA THR A 511 -4.15 16.04 35.42
C THR A 511 -3.44 16.71 34.25
N VAL A 512 -4.13 17.59 33.55
CA VAL A 512 -3.61 18.38 32.41
C VAL A 512 -3.85 19.87 32.63
N LEU A 513 -2.93 20.72 32.16
CA LEU A 513 -3.10 22.17 32.17
C LEU A 513 -3.43 22.66 30.76
N SER A 514 -4.41 23.56 30.64
CA SER A 514 -4.74 24.20 29.37
C SER A 514 -3.63 25.13 28.88
N ASP A 515 -3.64 25.42 27.58
CA ASP A 515 -2.99 26.62 27.06
C ASP A 515 -3.59 27.88 27.71
N GLU A 516 -2.83 28.97 27.65
CA GLU A 516 -3.23 30.28 28.16
C GLU A 516 -4.28 30.92 27.25
N TYR A 517 -5.40 31.35 27.84
CA TYR A 517 -6.47 32.09 27.18
C TYR A 517 -6.50 33.53 27.69
N THR A 518 -6.11 34.48 26.85
CA THR A 518 -6.15 35.90 27.19
C THR A 518 -7.54 36.48 26.96
N LEU A 519 -8.20 36.90 28.05
CA LEU A 519 -9.44 37.66 28.00
C LEU A 519 -9.13 39.16 28.01
N GLU A 520 -9.40 39.86 26.91
CA GLU A 520 -9.31 41.32 26.86
C GLU A 520 -10.47 41.94 27.66
N GLY A 521 -10.18 42.66 28.75
CA GLY A 521 -11.21 43.30 29.56
C GLY A 521 -12.00 44.33 28.76
N THR A 522 -13.31 44.15 28.62
CA THR A 522 -14.14 45.05 27.80
C THR A 522 -14.51 46.34 28.54
N SER A 523 -13.93 47.47 28.12
CA SER A 523 -14.63 48.76 28.13
C SER A 523 -15.49 48.86 26.86
N ILE A 524 -16.81 49.03 27.01
CA ILE A 524 -17.75 49.10 25.88
C ILE A 524 -17.89 50.57 25.42
N GLU A 525 -17.58 50.86 24.15
CA GLU A 525 -18.21 51.94 23.39
C GLU A 525 -19.21 51.33 22.39
N GLU A 526 -20.40 51.92 22.32
CA GLU A 526 -21.50 51.49 21.47
C GLU A 526 -21.12 51.51 19.97
N GLY A 527 -21.45 50.42 19.29
CA GLY A 527 -21.86 50.46 17.88
C GLY A 527 -20.85 49.96 16.85
N THR A 528 -20.81 48.63 16.65
CA THR A 528 -20.85 47.96 15.33
C THR A 528 -20.86 46.44 15.56
N LEU A 529 -21.85 45.70 15.02
CA LEU A 529 -21.76 44.23 14.83
C LEU A 529 -20.46 43.94 14.03
N ASN A 530 -19.44 43.18 14.46
CA ASN A 530 -19.28 41.83 15.05
C ASN A 530 -19.52 40.66 14.07
N VAL A 531 -18.41 40.26 13.44
CA VAL A 531 -17.96 38.93 12.99
C VAL A 531 -19.04 37.84 12.80
N ILE A 532 -19.12 37.30 11.57
CA ILE A 532 -19.79 36.04 11.25
C ILE A 532 -18.77 34.91 11.44
N GLY A 533 -18.97 34.05 12.43
CA GLY A 533 -18.20 32.81 12.59
C GLY A 533 -18.83 31.66 11.81
N LEU A 534 -18.06 31.03 10.92
CA LEU A 534 -18.42 29.79 10.24
C LEU A 534 -17.56 28.67 10.84
N TYR A 535 -18.19 27.69 11.48
CA TYR A 535 -17.51 26.52 12.01
C TYR A 535 -17.86 25.31 11.14
N PRO A 536 -16.93 24.81 10.31
CA PRO A 536 -17.10 23.51 9.70
C PRO A 536 -16.97 22.43 10.77
N ASN A 537 -18.00 21.59 10.93
CA ASN A 537 -17.92 20.38 11.73
C ASN A 537 -17.50 19.23 10.80
N PRO A 538 -16.27 18.69 10.92
CA PRO A 538 -15.78 17.63 10.03
C PRO A 538 -16.53 16.30 10.18
N ALA A 539 -17.37 16.14 11.22
CA ALA A 539 -18.13 14.91 11.48
C ALA A 539 -19.55 14.93 10.87
N THR A 540 -20.04 16.04 10.30
CA THR A 540 -21.41 16.11 9.75
C THR A 540 -21.53 17.01 8.52
N SER A 541 -22.40 16.66 7.55
CA SER A 541 -22.67 17.43 6.32
C SER A 541 -23.53 18.68 6.50
N PHE A 542 -23.58 19.28 7.69
CA PHE A 542 -24.45 20.43 8.00
C PHE A 542 -23.64 21.69 8.35
N LEU A 543 -24.08 22.84 7.84
CA LEU A 543 -23.57 24.17 8.21
C LEU A 543 -24.58 24.86 9.13
N GLN A 544 -24.17 25.27 10.33
CA GLN A 544 -25.02 26.00 11.28
C GLN A 544 -24.60 27.48 11.38
N VAL A 545 -25.56 28.39 11.22
CA VAL A 545 -25.35 29.84 11.34
C VAL A 545 -26.14 30.34 12.55
N ARG A 546 -25.50 31.06 13.49
CA ARG A 546 -26.15 31.68 14.65
C ARG A 546 -25.91 33.18 14.66
N TRP A 547 -26.94 33.96 15.00
CA TRP A 547 -26.85 35.40 15.24
C TRP A 547 -27.72 35.78 16.45
N SER A 548 -27.42 36.92 17.09
CA SER A 548 -27.99 37.29 18.40
C SER A 548 -28.71 38.65 18.40
N ASN A 549 -29.53 38.95 17.38
CA ASN A 549 -30.42 40.11 17.41
C ASN A 549 -31.86 39.69 17.15
N SER A 550 -32.71 39.73 18.19
CA SER A 550 -34.13 39.44 18.07
C SER A 550 -34.86 40.60 17.36
N GLY A 551 -35.52 40.31 16.24
CA GLY A 551 -36.43 41.24 15.56
C GLY A 551 -36.07 41.67 14.13
N GLU A 552 -34.96 41.19 13.55
CA GLU A 552 -34.61 41.46 12.14
C GLU A 552 -34.57 40.19 11.29
N GLN A 553 -34.92 40.33 10.01
CA GLN A 553 -34.84 39.25 9.01
C GLN A 553 -33.41 39.17 8.45
N LEU A 554 -32.84 37.96 8.48
CA LEU A 554 -31.56 37.65 7.86
C LEU A 554 -31.76 36.95 6.52
N ASP A 555 -31.32 37.60 5.45
CA ASP A 555 -31.24 37.01 4.11
C ASP A 555 -29.87 36.38 3.89
N TRP A 556 -29.82 35.13 3.43
CA TRP A 556 -28.57 34.43 3.15
C TRP A 556 -28.57 33.70 1.80
N LYS A 557 -27.38 33.51 1.23
CA LYS A 557 -27.13 32.76 -0.01
C LYS A 557 -25.82 31.97 0.07
N VAL A 558 -25.81 30.79 -0.54
CA VAL A 558 -24.66 29.89 -0.69
C VAL A 558 -24.39 29.73 -2.18
N GLN A 559 -23.15 29.97 -2.60
CA GLN A 559 -22.70 29.88 -3.99
C GLN A 559 -21.49 28.95 -4.06
N ASP A 560 -21.30 28.25 -5.18
CA ASP A 560 -20.06 27.49 -5.41
C ASP A 560 -18.88 28.41 -5.77
N LEU A 561 -17.70 27.82 -5.95
CA LEU A 561 -16.46 28.54 -6.29
C LEU A 561 -16.50 29.23 -7.66
N THR A 562 -17.44 28.86 -8.53
CA THR A 562 -17.68 29.53 -9.82
C THR A 562 -18.66 30.69 -9.70
N GLY A 563 -19.23 30.88 -8.51
CA GLY A 563 -20.25 31.89 -8.21
C GLY A 563 -21.68 31.45 -8.53
N SER A 564 -21.91 30.19 -8.91
CA SER A 564 -23.27 29.69 -9.14
C SER A 564 -24.03 29.52 -7.83
N LEU A 565 -25.25 30.05 -7.77
CA LEU A 565 -26.09 29.99 -6.58
C LEU A 565 -26.58 28.56 -6.33
N LEU A 566 -26.15 27.97 -5.22
CA LEU A 566 -26.54 26.63 -4.80
C LEU A 566 -27.81 26.68 -3.94
N MET A 567 -27.92 27.64 -3.02
CA MET A 567 -29.07 27.78 -2.13
C MET A 567 -29.23 29.21 -1.60
N SER A 568 -30.44 29.62 -1.24
CA SER A 568 -30.68 30.86 -0.50
C SER A 568 -31.93 30.75 0.36
N GLY A 569 -32.04 31.58 1.39
CA GLY A 569 -33.18 31.58 2.30
C GLY A 569 -33.27 32.84 3.15
N GLN A 570 -34.39 32.98 3.86
CA GLN A 570 -34.61 34.02 4.85
C GLN A 570 -34.85 33.36 6.22
N ALA A 571 -34.22 33.88 7.27
CA ALA A 571 -34.46 33.46 8.65
C ALA A 571 -34.89 34.66 9.48
N SER A 572 -35.93 34.49 10.31
CA SER A 572 -36.35 35.47 11.31
C SER A 572 -36.02 34.95 12.70
N GLY A 573 -35.40 35.79 13.52
CA GLY A 573 -34.97 35.46 14.89
C GLY A 573 -36.04 35.73 15.93
#